data_AF-A0A2H0UFV9-F1
#
_entry.id   AF-A0A2H0UFV9-F1
#
_cell.length_a   1.000
_cell.length_b   1.000
_cell.length_c   1.000
_cell.angle_alpha   90.00
_cell.angle_beta   90.00
_cell.angle_gamma   90.00
#
_symmetry.space_group_name_H-M   'P 1'
#
loop_
_entity.id
_entity.type
_entity.pdbx_description
1 polymer ?
#
loop_
_entity_poly.entity_id
_entity_poly.type
_entity_poly.pdbx_seq_one_letter_code
_entity_poly.pdbx_strand_id
1 'polypeptide(L)'
;MTESLTSSKEGRPREVYFSISNILNAVQVRMEDGSVVSHHIAIQHREHEGKPKFQALGGGAKLTPEAKAQLKDEFEDIRFRSGEESTDARFYLPVPEGLSKEEEAKWASGVMERFSQQDSAIFEDDILREVVHELTDESGILSPEDVTDIHGTHVSVVSPIQWDKQTSGRSAHADGYHRIFHLFNIEISEEVFNKLAESEKIKVLSDEEKKVIIKATEEGESVAELPDGSVVVENVLLNPYEPH
;
A
#
# COMPACT_ATOMS: atom_id res chain seq x y z
N MET A 1 16.23 6.35 -33.65
CA MET A 1 15.32 7.48 -33.46
C MET A 1 14.07 6.91 -32.84
N THR A 2 13.95 7.02 -31.52
CA THR A 2 12.84 6.42 -30.77
C THR A 2 11.77 7.49 -30.67
N GLU A 3 10.68 7.31 -31.40
CA GLU A 3 9.53 8.21 -31.34
C GLU A 3 8.91 8.12 -29.94
N SER A 4 8.97 9.25 -29.23
CA SER A 4 8.26 9.48 -27.98
C SER A 4 6.78 9.57 -28.28
N LEU A 5 6.01 8.53 -27.95
CA LEU A 5 4.56 8.55 -27.93
C LEU A 5 4.07 9.39 -26.75
N THR A 6 4.20 10.72 -26.85
CA THR A 6 3.41 11.66 -26.06
C THR A 6 2.15 11.98 -26.84
N SER A 7 1.20 11.04 -26.81
CA SER A 7 -0.17 11.30 -27.22
C SER A 7 -0.83 12.17 -26.14
N SER A 8 -0.71 13.49 -26.29
CA SER A 8 -1.64 14.40 -25.62
C SER A 8 -3.02 14.15 -26.20
N LYS A 9 -3.89 13.46 -25.45
CA LYS A 9 -5.31 13.36 -25.79
C LYS A 9 -5.92 14.76 -25.64
N GLU A 10 -6.02 15.47 -26.76
CA GLU A 10 -6.65 16.80 -26.82
C GLU A 10 -8.07 16.73 -26.23
N GLY A 11 -8.36 17.61 -25.28
CA GLY A 11 -9.73 17.87 -24.78
C GLY A 11 -10.12 17.23 -23.45
N ARG A 12 -9.29 16.39 -22.82
CA ARG A 12 -9.56 15.94 -21.44
C ARG A 12 -8.85 16.84 -20.42
N PRO A 13 -9.49 17.26 -19.32
CA PRO A 13 -8.80 17.94 -18.24
C PRO A 13 -7.67 17.05 -17.72
N ARG A 14 -6.57 17.69 -17.28
CA ARG A 14 -5.48 16.96 -16.65
C ARG A 14 -6.00 16.31 -15.38
N GLU A 15 -5.63 15.06 -15.11
CA GLU A 15 -6.08 14.34 -13.92
C GLU A 15 -4.90 13.86 -13.09
N VAL A 16 -5.05 13.89 -11.76
CA VAL A 16 -4.13 13.28 -10.82
C VAL A 16 -4.82 12.07 -10.18
N TYR A 17 -4.12 10.95 -10.13
CA TYR A 17 -4.60 9.74 -9.47
C TYR A 17 -4.10 9.68 -8.03
N PHE A 18 -5.02 9.46 -7.11
CA PHE A 18 -4.75 9.29 -5.69
C PHE A 18 -5.06 7.85 -5.28
N SER A 19 -4.15 7.23 -4.53
CA SER A 19 -4.30 5.88 -4.01
C SER A 19 -3.92 5.81 -2.55
N ILE A 20 -4.87 5.43 -1.71
CA ILE A 20 -4.62 5.16 -0.30
C ILE A 20 -4.70 3.64 -0.10
N SER A 21 -3.68 3.08 0.51
CA SER A 21 -3.52 1.64 0.71
C SER A 21 -3.29 1.30 2.18
N ASN A 22 -3.94 0.24 2.65
CA ASN A 22 -3.65 -0.35 3.95
C ASN A 22 -2.70 -1.52 3.71
N ILE A 23 -1.50 -1.47 4.27
CA ILE A 23 -0.51 -2.54 4.11
C ILE A 23 0.03 -3.01 5.45
N LEU A 24 0.36 -4.28 5.50
CA LEU A 24 1.02 -4.90 6.63
C LEU A 24 2.47 -4.42 6.71
N ASN A 25 2.81 -3.79 7.83
CA ASN A 25 4.17 -3.43 8.21
C ASN A 25 4.86 -4.60 8.92
N ALA A 26 4.25 -5.14 9.99
CA ALA A 26 4.85 -6.24 10.75
C ALA A 26 3.81 -7.18 11.36
N VAL A 27 4.26 -8.41 11.58
CA VAL A 27 3.58 -9.45 12.35
C VAL A 27 4.17 -9.47 13.75
N GLN A 28 3.34 -9.17 14.74
CA GLN A 28 3.65 -9.26 16.17
C GLN A 28 3.24 -10.66 16.67
N VAL A 29 4.24 -11.48 16.95
CA VAL A 29 4.04 -12.87 17.38
C VAL A 29 4.06 -12.93 18.89
N ARG A 30 2.95 -13.38 19.48
CA ARG A 30 2.85 -13.63 20.92
C ARG A 30 3.43 -15.02 21.22
N MET A 31 4.56 -15.03 21.92
CA MET A 31 5.28 -16.25 22.33
C MET A 31 4.61 -16.90 23.55
N GLU A 32 4.89 -18.19 23.79
CA GLU A 32 4.37 -18.92 24.95
C GLU A 32 4.71 -18.29 26.31
N ASP A 33 5.87 -17.62 26.40
CA ASP A 33 6.32 -16.93 27.62
C ASP A 33 5.64 -15.56 27.85
N GLY A 34 4.75 -15.16 26.94
CA GLY A 34 4.03 -13.89 26.96
C GLY A 34 4.79 -12.71 26.35
N SER A 35 6.02 -12.92 25.87
CA SER A 35 6.75 -11.90 25.09
C SER A 35 6.14 -11.73 23.69
N VAL A 36 6.37 -10.55 23.10
CA VAL A 36 5.93 -10.25 21.73
C VAL A 36 7.15 -9.97 20.87
N VAL A 37 7.30 -10.72 19.78
CA VAL A 37 8.41 -10.59 18.82
C VAL A 37 7.87 -10.10 17.49
N SER A 38 8.55 -9.13 16.89
CA SER A 38 8.13 -8.53 15.62
C SER A 38 8.88 -9.14 14.44
N HIS A 39 8.13 -9.64 13.47
CA HIS A 39 8.61 -10.20 12.21
C HIS A 39 8.07 -9.40 11.02
N HIS A 40 8.87 -9.24 9.98
CA HIS A 40 8.42 -8.60 8.75
C HIS A 40 8.29 -9.68 7.69
N ILE A 41 7.16 -9.69 6.99
CA ILE A 41 6.86 -10.71 5.99
C ILE A 41 6.46 -10.07 4.67
N ALA A 42 6.64 -10.82 3.59
CA ALA A 42 6.14 -10.48 2.27
C ALA A 42 5.49 -11.72 1.64
N ILE A 43 4.41 -11.51 0.88
CA ILE A 43 3.71 -12.59 0.17
C ILE A 43 4.17 -12.67 -1.28
N GLN A 44 4.32 -13.89 -1.78
CA GLN A 44 4.72 -14.17 -3.14
C GLN A 44 3.63 -13.71 -4.11
N HIS A 45 4.06 -13.01 -5.14
CA HIS A 45 3.21 -12.58 -6.24
C HIS A 45 3.81 -13.04 -7.58
N ARG A 46 3.16 -12.67 -8.70
CA ARG A 46 3.61 -13.07 -10.04
C ARG A 46 5.03 -12.56 -10.29
N GLU A 47 5.85 -13.40 -10.92
CA GLU A 47 7.24 -13.08 -11.26
C GLU A 47 7.39 -11.70 -11.91
N HIS A 48 8.50 -11.05 -11.61
CA HIS A 48 8.90 -9.78 -12.20
C HIS A 48 10.19 -10.00 -12.98
N GLU A 49 10.13 -9.85 -14.30
CA GLU A 49 11.28 -10.04 -15.19
C GLU A 49 11.99 -11.40 -15.02
N GLY A 50 11.21 -12.46 -14.75
CA GLY A 50 11.72 -13.82 -14.52
C GLY A 50 12.34 -14.05 -13.14
N LYS A 51 12.19 -13.09 -12.21
CA LYS A 51 12.58 -13.22 -10.80
C LYS A 51 11.36 -13.46 -9.91
N PRO A 52 11.48 -14.25 -8.83
CA PRO A 52 10.45 -14.34 -7.81
C PRO A 52 10.11 -12.95 -7.26
N LYS A 53 8.83 -12.58 -7.29
CA LYS A 53 8.35 -11.29 -6.78
C LYS A 53 7.62 -11.49 -5.47
N PHE A 54 7.89 -10.63 -4.51
CA PHE A 54 7.16 -10.55 -3.25
C PHE A 54 6.60 -9.13 -3.05
N GLN A 55 5.54 -9.01 -2.25
CA GLN A 55 4.94 -7.73 -1.89
C GLN A 55 4.44 -7.73 -0.45
N ALA A 56 4.19 -6.54 0.11
CA ALA A 56 3.48 -6.46 1.40
C ALA A 56 2.06 -7.02 1.27
N LEU A 57 1.55 -7.59 2.36
CA LEU A 57 0.14 -8.00 2.43
C LEU A 57 -0.76 -6.77 2.60
N GLY A 58 -1.99 -6.88 2.11
CA GLY A 58 -2.98 -5.80 2.15
C GLY A 58 -3.22 -5.18 0.76
N GLY A 59 -3.92 -4.05 0.74
CA GLY A 59 -4.56 -3.59 -0.48
C GLY A 59 -5.12 -2.18 -0.41
N GLY A 60 -6.32 -1.98 -0.93
CA GLY A 60 -6.93 -0.65 -1.05
C GLY A 60 -7.64 -0.28 0.25
N ALA A 61 -7.27 0.84 0.85
CA ALA A 61 -8.06 1.36 1.98
C ALA A 61 -9.50 1.59 1.49
N LYS A 62 -10.53 1.21 2.27
CA LYS A 62 -11.92 1.43 1.87
C LYS A 62 -12.49 2.67 2.52
N LEU A 63 -13.14 3.49 1.71
CA LEU A 63 -13.85 4.67 2.17
C LEU A 63 -15.20 4.28 2.77
N THR A 64 -15.56 4.91 3.88
CA THR A 64 -16.94 4.86 4.39
C THR A 64 -17.89 5.47 3.36
N PRO A 65 -19.15 5.04 3.31
CA PRO A 65 -20.16 5.67 2.45
C PRO A 65 -20.27 7.18 2.68
N GLU A 66 -20.18 7.62 3.94
CA GLU A 66 -20.25 9.01 4.35
C GLU A 66 -19.08 9.81 3.79
N ALA A 67 -17.85 9.33 3.93
CA ALA A 67 -16.69 10.06 3.43
C ALA A 67 -16.59 10.04 1.91
N LYS A 68 -17.03 8.95 1.27
CA LYS A 68 -17.19 8.93 -0.19
C LYS A 68 -18.19 9.98 -0.66
N ALA A 69 -19.28 10.21 0.06
CA ALA A 69 -20.23 11.28 -0.25
C ALA A 69 -19.60 12.66 -0.05
N GLN A 70 -18.91 12.89 1.08
CA GLN A 70 -18.21 14.15 1.35
C GLN A 70 -17.18 14.50 0.28
N LEU A 71 -16.40 13.52 -0.20
CA LEU A 71 -15.44 13.73 -1.28
C LEU A 71 -16.11 14.13 -2.61
N LYS A 72 -17.31 13.64 -2.90
CA LYS A 72 -18.09 14.04 -4.08
C LYS A 72 -18.66 15.45 -3.97
N ASP A 73 -19.04 15.86 -2.76
CA ASP A 73 -19.56 17.20 -2.52
C ASP A 73 -18.44 18.26 -2.58
N GLU A 74 -17.22 17.87 -2.20
CA GLU A 74 -16.08 18.77 -2.17
C GLU A 74 -15.35 18.89 -3.52
N PHE A 75 -15.12 17.77 -4.20
CA PHE A 75 -14.36 17.75 -5.43
C PHE A 75 -15.28 17.53 -6.63
N GLU A 76 -15.50 18.62 -7.37
CA GLU A 76 -16.21 18.58 -8.66
C GLU A 76 -15.53 17.57 -9.59
N ASP A 77 -16.33 16.70 -10.21
CA ASP A 77 -15.90 15.66 -11.15
C ASP A 77 -14.92 14.60 -10.59
N ILE A 78 -14.88 14.37 -9.27
CA ILE A 78 -14.14 13.23 -8.70
C ILE A 78 -14.60 11.91 -9.32
N ARG A 79 -13.64 11.13 -9.82
CA ARG A 79 -13.90 9.85 -10.47
C ARG A 79 -13.33 8.71 -9.66
N PHE A 80 -14.21 8.00 -8.96
CA PHE A 80 -13.86 6.74 -8.30
C PHE A 80 -13.67 5.61 -9.33
N ARG A 81 -12.97 4.56 -8.91
CA ARG A 81 -12.93 3.30 -9.65
C ARG A 81 -14.31 2.66 -9.73
N SER A 82 -14.52 1.77 -10.69
CA SER A 82 -15.77 1.02 -10.89
C SER A 82 -15.58 -0.45 -10.51
N GLY A 83 -16.69 -1.18 -10.33
CA GLY A 83 -16.67 -2.60 -10.00
C GLY A 83 -16.32 -2.87 -8.53
N GLU A 84 -15.55 -3.93 -8.30
CA GLU A 84 -15.15 -4.41 -6.96
C GLU A 84 -14.31 -3.38 -6.18
N GLU A 85 -13.56 -2.53 -6.89
CA GLU A 85 -12.73 -1.46 -6.29
C GLU A 85 -13.51 -0.15 -6.09
N SER A 86 -14.83 -0.13 -6.31
CA SER A 86 -15.59 1.12 -6.26
C SER A 86 -15.64 1.76 -4.87
N THR A 87 -15.40 0.99 -3.82
CA THR A 87 -15.29 1.45 -2.43
C THR A 87 -13.88 1.78 -2.00
N ASP A 88 -12.88 1.44 -2.82
CA ASP A 88 -11.48 1.71 -2.48
C ASP A 88 -11.23 3.23 -2.55
N ALA A 89 -10.33 3.70 -1.70
CA ALA A 89 -9.79 5.04 -1.64
C ALA A 89 -8.80 5.26 -2.81
N ARG A 90 -9.32 5.03 -4.02
CA ARG A 90 -8.63 5.12 -5.30
C ARG A 90 -9.49 5.92 -6.25
N PHE A 91 -9.03 7.13 -6.57
CA PHE A 91 -9.83 8.09 -7.33
C PHE A 91 -8.95 9.00 -8.16
N TYR A 92 -9.57 9.58 -9.19
CA TYR A 92 -8.96 10.60 -10.05
C TYR A 92 -9.61 11.93 -9.72
N LEU A 93 -8.79 12.98 -9.59
CA LEU A 93 -9.26 14.35 -9.49
C LEU A 93 -8.76 15.16 -10.69
N PRO A 94 -9.62 15.96 -11.33
CA PRO A 94 -9.16 16.94 -12.30
C PRO A 94 -8.29 17.98 -11.61
N VAL A 95 -7.18 18.35 -12.24
CA VAL A 95 -6.32 19.45 -11.78
C VAL A 95 -7.08 20.76 -12.01
N PRO A 96 -7.24 21.62 -10.98
CA PRO A 96 -7.86 22.93 -11.16
C PRO A 96 -7.18 23.74 -12.27
N GLU A 97 -7.97 24.43 -13.09
CA GLU A 97 -7.44 25.22 -14.20
C GLU A 97 -6.55 26.37 -13.71
N GLY A 98 -5.44 26.61 -14.42
CA GLY A 98 -4.56 27.76 -14.17
C GLY A 98 -3.51 27.57 -13.07
N LEU A 99 -3.44 26.41 -12.42
CA LEU A 99 -2.36 26.12 -11.46
C LEU A 99 -1.00 25.99 -12.16
N SER A 100 0.03 26.61 -11.58
CA SER A 100 1.42 26.28 -11.88
C SER A 100 1.80 24.90 -11.32
N LYS A 101 2.94 24.33 -11.73
CA LYS A 101 3.41 23.03 -11.23
C LYS A 101 3.63 23.01 -9.71
N GLU A 102 4.09 24.12 -9.13
CA GLU A 102 4.30 24.21 -7.68
C GLU A 102 2.96 24.28 -6.92
N GLU A 103 1.97 24.97 -7.49
CA GLU A 103 0.63 25.05 -6.91
C GLU A 103 -0.12 23.73 -7.02
N GLU A 104 0.05 23.01 -8.14
CA GLU A 104 -0.47 21.65 -8.33
C GLU A 104 0.09 20.69 -7.27
N ALA A 105 1.40 20.74 -7.01
CA ALA A 105 2.02 19.92 -5.96
C ALA A 105 1.47 20.24 -4.56
N LYS A 106 1.25 21.53 -4.25
CA LYS A 106 0.64 21.96 -2.98
C LYS A 106 -0.82 21.53 -2.87
N TRP A 107 -1.60 21.67 -3.94
CA TRP A 107 -2.99 21.22 -3.99
C TRP A 107 -3.07 19.71 -3.75
N ALA A 108 -2.26 18.92 -4.45
CA ALA A 108 -2.24 17.47 -4.30
C ALA A 108 -1.79 17.05 -2.90
N SER A 109 -0.80 17.74 -2.32
CA SER A 109 -0.37 17.51 -0.94
C SER A 109 -1.50 17.80 0.06
N GLY A 110 -2.28 18.87 -0.15
CA GLY A 110 -3.45 19.18 0.68
C GLY A 110 -4.58 18.14 0.57
N VAL A 111 -4.77 17.53 -0.60
CA VAL A 111 -5.67 16.37 -0.76
C VAL A 111 -5.16 15.20 0.07
N MET A 112 -3.86 14.92 0.01
CA MET A 112 -3.23 13.79 0.71
C MET A 112 -3.21 13.95 2.23
N GLU A 113 -3.03 15.17 2.74
CA GLU A 113 -3.03 15.47 4.18
C GLU A 113 -4.35 15.06 4.88
N ARG A 114 -5.47 15.06 4.16
CA ARG A 114 -6.77 14.61 4.70
C ARG A 114 -6.81 13.12 5.00
N PHE A 115 -6.02 12.35 4.25
CA PHE A 115 -5.92 10.91 4.39
C PHE A 115 -4.71 10.50 5.21
N SER A 116 -3.87 11.44 5.66
CA SER A 116 -2.68 11.14 6.47
C SER A 116 -2.96 11.12 7.98
N GLN A 117 -4.17 11.47 8.41
CA GLN A 117 -4.52 11.49 9.82
C GLN A 117 -5.00 10.11 10.29
N GLN A 118 -4.45 9.68 11.43
CA GLN A 118 -4.68 8.39 12.10
C GLN A 118 -6.13 8.14 12.52
N ASP A 119 -6.93 9.20 12.63
CA ASP A 119 -8.27 9.15 13.18
C ASP A 119 -9.20 9.78 12.15
N SER A 120 -9.85 8.96 11.35
CA SER A 120 -10.82 9.51 10.44
C SER A 120 -11.97 8.55 10.26
N ALA A 121 -13.17 9.03 10.54
CA ALA A 121 -14.44 8.46 10.08
C ALA A 121 -14.53 8.30 8.53
N ILE A 122 -13.40 8.44 7.84
CA ILE A 122 -13.20 8.35 6.40
C ILE A 122 -13.01 6.91 5.97
N PHE A 123 -12.33 6.08 6.75
CA PHE A 123 -12.05 4.71 6.37
C PHE A 123 -12.92 3.73 7.15
N GLU A 124 -13.32 2.66 6.47
CA GLU A 124 -13.99 1.51 7.12
C GLU A 124 -13.01 0.67 7.96
N ASP A 125 -11.71 1.00 7.90
CA ASP A 125 -10.55 0.35 8.52
C ASP A 125 -10.73 -1.11 8.91
N ASP A 126 -10.45 -1.98 7.94
CA ASP A 126 -10.26 -3.41 8.19
C ASP A 126 -9.13 -3.94 7.31
N ILE A 127 -7.88 -3.65 7.70
CA ILE A 127 -6.69 -4.32 7.15
C ILE A 127 -6.82 -5.85 7.29
N LEU A 128 -7.50 -6.32 8.34
CA LEU A 128 -7.66 -7.75 8.59
C LEU A 128 -8.46 -8.38 7.48
N ARG A 129 -9.51 -7.74 6.95
CA ARG A 129 -10.25 -8.28 5.80
C ARG A 129 -9.33 -8.65 4.64
N GLU A 130 -8.40 -7.77 4.26
CA GLU A 130 -7.50 -8.02 3.12
C GLU A 130 -6.43 -9.05 3.48
N VAL A 131 -5.78 -8.89 4.63
CA VAL A 131 -4.75 -9.82 5.10
C VAL A 131 -5.33 -11.23 5.29
N VAL A 132 -6.51 -11.35 5.90
CA VAL A 132 -7.21 -12.63 6.09
C VAL A 132 -7.63 -13.22 4.75
N HIS A 133 -8.23 -12.45 3.85
CA HIS A 133 -8.60 -12.93 2.51
C HIS A 133 -7.36 -13.43 1.73
N GLU A 134 -6.25 -12.70 1.78
CA GLU A 134 -5.00 -13.11 1.15
C GLU A 134 -4.44 -14.39 1.79
N LEU A 135 -4.42 -14.49 3.12
CA LEU A 135 -3.84 -15.62 3.85
C LEU A 135 -4.72 -16.89 3.85
N THR A 136 -6.02 -16.74 3.65
CA THR A 136 -7.00 -17.86 3.65
C THR A 136 -7.47 -18.18 2.24
N ASP A 137 -8.34 -17.37 1.66
CA ASP A 137 -9.03 -17.65 0.40
C ASP A 137 -8.09 -17.65 -0.82
N GLU A 138 -7.18 -16.68 -0.94
CA GLU A 138 -6.30 -16.58 -2.11
C GLU A 138 -5.09 -17.52 -2.04
N SER A 139 -4.44 -17.58 -0.87
CA SER A 139 -3.20 -18.33 -0.71
C SER A 139 -3.40 -19.72 -0.10
N GLY A 140 -4.45 -19.95 0.68
CA GLY A 140 -4.71 -21.21 1.37
C GLY A 140 -3.69 -21.55 2.45
N ILE A 141 -2.99 -20.55 3.01
CA ILE A 141 -1.92 -20.77 4.00
C ILE A 141 -2.53 -21.02 5.38
N LEU A 142 -3.53 -20.22 5.74
CA LEU A 142 -4.23 -20.28 7.01
C LEU A 142 -5.64 -20.85 6.81
N SER A 143 -6.14 -21.58 7.81
CA SER A 143 -7.55 -21.95 7.87
C SER A 143 -8.40 -20.82 8.46
N PRO A 144 -9.73 -20.85 8.30
CA PRO A 144 -10.62 -19.89 8.95
C PRO A 144 -10.50 -19.86 10.48
N GLU A 145 -10.10 -20.97 11.12
CA GLU A 145 -9.86 -21.00 12.56
C GLU A 145 -8.56 -20.28 12.97
N ASP A 146 -7.55 -20.28 12.11
CA ASP A 146 -6.26 -19.63 12.38
C ASP A 146 -6.36 -18.10 12.47
N VAL A 147 -7.40 -17.52 11.85
CA VAL A 147 -7.53 -16.08 11.70
C VAL A 147 -8.45 -15.43 12.74
N THR A 148 -9.12 -16.20 13.61
CA THR A 148 -10.09 -15.66 14.57
C THR A 148 -9.48 -14.76 15.62
N ASP A 149 -8.18 -14.94 15.90
CA ASP A 149 -7.44 -14.25 16.95
C ASP A 149 -6.47 -13.19 16.39
N ILE A 150 -6.56 -12.86 15.10
CA ILE A 150 -5.71 -11.85 14.49
C ILE A 150 -6.25 -10.46 14.82
N HIS A 151 -5.38 -9.60 15.34
CA HIS A 151 -5.72 -8.22 15.69
C HIS A 151 -4.86 -7.22 14.93
N GLY A 152 -5.49 -6.29 14.23
CA GLY A 152 -4.80 -5.24 13.48
C GLY A 152 -4.64 -3.98 14.31
N THR A 153 -3.45 -3.37 14.28
CA THR A 153 -3.17 -2.09 14.91
C THR A 153 -2.56 -1.14 13.90
N HIS A 154 -3.18 0.02 13.67
CA HIS A 154 -2.59 1.09 12.87
C HIS A 154 -1.33 1.61 13.56
N VAL A 155 -0.25 1.75 12.79
CA VAL A 155 1.07 2.19 13.28
C VAL A 155 1.35 3.61 12.82
N SER A 156 1.34 3.85 11.50
CA SER A 156 1.80 5.10 10.92
C SER A 156 1.25 5.29 9.52
N VAL A 157 1.37 6.50 9.02
CA VAL A 157 1.09 6.83 7.62
C VAL A 157 2.37 7.25 6.92
N VAL A 158 2.65 6.62 5.78
CA VAL A 158 3.80 6.94 4.93
C VAL A 158 3.33 7.37 3.56
N SER A 159 3.82 8.53 3.11
CA SER A 159 3.67 9.01 1.73
C SER A 159 5.06 9.21 1.15
N PRO A 160 5.64 8.22 0.45
CA PRO A 160 6.96 8.37 -0.13
C PRO A 160 6.92 9.48 -1.20
N ILE A 161 7.58 10.61 -0.92
CA ILE A 161 7.57 11.84 -1.75
C ILE A 161 7.93 11.57 -3.22
N GLN A 162 8.65 10.47 -3.50
CA GLN A 162 9.21 10.18 -4.82
C GLN A 162 8.41 9.15 -5.63
N TRP A 163 7.31 8.64 -5.09
CA TRP A 163 6.41 7.75 -5.82
C TRP A 163 5.42 8.48 -6.74
N ASP A 164 5.67 9.76 -7.00
CA ASP A 164 5.09 10.51 -8.13
C ASP A 164 5.42 9.91 -9.50
N LYS A 165 6.32 8.91 -9.54
CA LYS A 165 6.57 8.07 -10.72
C LYS A 165 5.45 7.03 -10.85
N GLN A 166 4.85 6.92 -12.03
CA GLN A 166 3.86 5.89 -12.32
C GLN A 166 4.48 4.49 -12.16
N THR A 167 4.11 3.78 -11.09
CA THR A 167 4.58 2.40 -10.82
C THR A 167 3.57 1.32 -11.18
N SER A 168 2.34 1.71 -11.53
CA SER A 168 1.27 0.77 -11.91
C SER A 168 0.79 1.03 -13.33
N GLY A 169 0.53 -0.03 -14.11
CA GLY A 169 -0.18 0.10 -15.38
C GLY A 169 -1.59 0.70 -15.23
N ARG A 170 -2.12 0.75 -13.98
CA ARG A 170 -3.45 1.29 -13.63
C ARG A 170 -3.47 2.82 -13.55
N SER A 171 -2.32 3.47 -13.40
CA SER A 171 -2.18 4.94 -13.43
C SER A 171 -1.81 5.49 -14.81
N ALA A 172 -1.66 4.63 -15.83
CA ALA A 172 -1.24 4.97 -17.19
C ALA A 172 -2.13 6.00 -17.93
N HIS A 173 -3.23 6.44 -17.32
CA HIS A 173 -4.14 7.44 -17.89
C HIS A 173 -4.15 8.78 -17.16
N ALA A 174 -3.53 8.87 -15.98
CA ALA A 174 -3.41 10.10 -15.20
C ALA A 174 -2.12 10.87 -15.56
N ASP A 175 -2.15 12.18 -15.38
CA ASP A 175 -1.02 13.09 -15.61
C ASP A 175 -0.12 13.23 -14.36
N GLY A 176 -0.63 12.84 -13.19
CA GLY A 176 0.10 12.71 -11.92
C GLY A 176 -0.38 11.52 -11.09
N TYR A 177 0.41 11.12 -10.11
CA TYR A 177 0.13 9.99 -9.24
C TYR A 177 0.60 10.31 -7.82
N HIS A 178 -0.25 10.14 -6.83
CA HIS A 178 0.14 10.20 -5.42
C HIS A 178 -0.39 8.98 -4.68
N ARG A 179 0.43 8.46 -3.76
CA ARG A 179 0.08 7.29 -2.95
C ARG A 179 0.41 7.50 -1.49
N ILE A 180 -0.52 7.11 -0.63
CA ILE A 180 -0.34 6.96 0.81
C ILE A 180 -0.45 5.49 1.17
N PHE A 181 0.40 5.08 2.10
CA PHE A 181 0.31 3.82 2.82
C PHE A 181 -0.04 4.07 4.27
N HIS A 182 -1.12 3.46 4.72
CA HIS A 182 -1.41 3.24 6.12
C HIS A 182 -0.78 1.92 6.50
N LEU A 183 0.12 1.99 7.48
CA LEU A 183 0.90 0.87 7.94
C LEU A 183 0.23 0.25 9.16
N PHE A 184 -0.02 -1.04 9.09
CA PHE A 184 -0.63 -1.80 10.18
C PHE A 184 0.30 -2.90 10.66
N ASN A 185 0.29 -3.14 11.96
CA ASN A 185 0.78 -4.41 12.49
C ASN A 185 -0.40 -5.35 12.67
N ILE A 186 -0.16 -6.65 12.54
CA ILE A 186 -1.10 -7.66 13.03
C ILE A 186 -0.48 -8.42 14.19
N GLU A 187 -1.25 -8.73 15.22
CA GLU A 187 -0.85 -9.64 16.27
C GLU A 187 -1.40 -11.04 16.00
N ILE A 188 -0.55 -12.07 16.10
CA ILE A 188 -0.90 -13.48 15.91
C ILE A 188 -0.22 -14.38 16.94
N SER A 189 -0.67 -15.63 17.05
CA SER A 189 -0.02 -16.64 17.88
C SER A 189 1.24 -17.22 17.21
N GLU A 190 2.13 -17.80 18.01
CA GLU A 190 3.32 -18.51 17.52
C GLU A 190 2.97 -19.67 16.57
N GLU A 191 1.88 -20.40 16.83
CA GLU A 191 1.41 -21.47 15.94
C GLU A 191 1.06 -20.94 14.54
N VAL A 192 0.29 -19.85 14.46
CA VAL A 192 -0.09 -19.22 13.19
C VAL A 192 1.15 -18.69 12.48
N PHE A 193 2.09 -18.08 13.21
CA PHE A 193 3.33 -17.61 12.61
C PHE A 193 4.16 -18.75 12.01
N ASN A 194 4.25 -19.89 12.69
CA ASN A 194 4.97 -21.06 12.18
C ASN A 194 4.36 -21.57 10.87
N LYS A 195 3.02 -21.60 10.75
CA LYS A 195 2.33 -21.93 9.49
C LYS A 195 2.68 -20.95 8.36
N LEU A 196 2.73 -19.65 8.68
CA LEU A 196 3.17 -18.63 7.72
C LEU A 196 4.63 -18.89 7.29
N ALA A 197 5.53 -19.13 8.24
CA ALA A 197 6.96 -19.30 7.98
C ALA A 197 7.29 -20.59 7.20
N GLU A 198 6.49 -21.64 7.33
CA GLU A 198 6.63 -22.89 6.58
C GLU A 198 6.11 -22.80 5.14
N SER A 199 5.35 -21.76 4.81
CA SER A 199 4.78 -21.57 3.48
C SER A 199 5.80 -21.03 2.49
N GLU A 200 5.95 -21.70 1.34
CA GLU A 200 6.77 -21.20 0.22
C GLU A 200 6.27 -19.86 -0.36
N LYS A 201 5.01 -19.50 -0.08
CA LYS A 201 4.41 -18.24 -0.51
C LYS A 201 4.77 -17.07 0.39
N ILE A 202 5.32 -17.31 1.58
CA ILE A 202 5.68 -16.25 2.53
C ILE A 202 7.19 -16.18 2.63
N LYS A 203 7.70 -14.96 2.58
CA LYS A 203 9.10 -14.67 2.86
C LYS A 203 9.18 -13.91 4.17
N VAL A 204 9.74 -14.54 5.19
CA VAL A 204 10.13 -13.86 6.44
C VAL A 204 11.44 -13.12 6.18
N LEU A 205 11.40 -11.80 6.30
CA LEU A 205 12.51 -10.92 5.92
C LEU A 205 13.58 -10.89 7.01
N SER A 206 14.81 -11.19 6.61
CA SER A 206 16.01 -11.03 7.44
C SER A 206 16.37 -9.56 7.66
N ASP A 207 17.25 -9.28 8.64
CA ASP A 207 17.75 -7.92 8.90
C ASP A 207 18.48 -7.31 7.70
N GLU A 208 19.16 -8.12 6.89
CA GLU A 208 19.84 -7.65 5.69
C GLU A 208 18.82 -7.25 4.61
N GLU A 209 17.82 -8.08 4.37
CA GLU A 209 16.75 -7.79 3.38
C GLU A 209 15.92 -6.57 3.78
N LYS A 210 15.59 -6.43 5.08
CA LYS A 210 14.89 -5.23 5.59
C LYS A 210 15.67 -3.96 5.29
N LYS A 211 17.00 -3.96 5.46
CA LYS A 211 17.85 -2.79 5.16
C LYS A 211 17.85 -2.45 3.67
N VAL A 212 17.85 -3.46 2.79
CA VAL A 212 17.75 -3.24 1.35
C VAL A 212 16.41 -2.58 0.99
N ILE A 213 15.31 -3.05 1.57
CA ILE A 213 13.96 -2.50 1.33
C ILE A 213 13.84 -1.06 1.87
N ILE A 214 14.31 -0.80 3.09
CA ILE A 214 14.32 0.55 3.68
C ILE A 214 15.10 1.50 2.78
N LYS A 215 16.31 1.11 2.37
CA LYS A 215 17.14 1.92 1.48
C LYS A 215 16.46 2.20 0.14
N ALA A 216 15.89 1.18 -0.50
CA ALA A 216 15.15 1.34 -1.76
C ALA A 216 13.98 2.33 -1.59
N THR A 217 13.28 2.27 -0.45
CA THR A 217 12.18 3.20 -0.12
C THR A 217 12.69 4.64 0.06
N GLU A 218 13.79 4.83 0.79
CA GLU A 218 14.44 6.14 0.99
C GLU A 218 14.98 6.75 -0.31
N GLU A 219 15.48 5.91 -1.22
CA GLU A 219 15.97 6.29 -2.55
C GLU A 219 14.86 6.44 -3.60
N GLY A 220 13.59 6.19 -3.20
CA GLY A 220 12.42 6.33 -4.07
C GLY A 220 12.35 5.28 -5.19
N GLU A 221 12.96 4.13 -4.97
CA GLU A 221 12.86 2.99 -5.86
C GLU A 221 11.52 2.26 -5.63
N SER A 222 10.92 1.77 -6.72
CA SER A 222 9.65 1.04 -6.67
C SER A 222 9.82 -0.47 -6.48
N VAL A 223 11.06 -0.95 -6.61
CA VAL A 223 11.45 -2.35 -6.55
C VAL A 223 12.76 -2.43 -5.77
N ALA A 224 12.82 -3.30 -4.77
CA ALA A 224 14.04 -3.64 -4.05
C ALA A 224 14.52 -5.04 -4.48
N GLU A 225 15.72 -5.16 -5.01
CA GLU A 225 16.33 -6.46 -5.33
C GLU A 225 17.07 -7.03 -4.12
N LEU A 226 16.64 -8.19 -3.64
CA LEU A 226 17.17 -8.83 -2.44
C LEU A 226 18.45 -9.64 -2.76
N PRO A 227 19.28 -9.98 -1.74
CA PRO A 227 20.53 -10.72 -1.94
C PRO A 227 20.36 -12.11 -2.58
N ASP A 228 19.20 -12.73 -2.43
CA ASP A 228 18.87 -14.02 -3.03
C ASP A 228 18.39 -13.92 -4.50
N GLY A 229 18.34 -12.71 -5.06
CA GLY A 229 17.89 -12.42 -6.42
C GLY A 229 16.37 -12.32 -6.58
N SER A 230 15.61 -12.47 -5.49
CA SER A 230 14.19 -12.12 -5.49
C SER A 230 13.98 -10.61 -5.49
N VAL A 231 12.79 -10.15 -5.84
CA VAL A 231 12.45 -8.75 -5.83
C VAL A 231 11.24 -8.48 -4.95
N VAL A 232 11.30 -7.40 -4.20
CA VAL A 232 10.21 -6.94 -3.34
C VAL A 232 9.66 -5.64 -3.91
N VAL A 233 8.34 -5.57 -4.06
CA VAL A 233 7.62 -4.36 -4.47
C VAL A 233 6.64 -3.96 -3.38
N GLU A 234 6.29 -2.67 -3.33
CA GLU A 234 5.22 -2.18 -2.43
C GLU A 234 5.41 -2.53 -0.94
N ASN A 235 6.64 -2.79 -0.51
CA ASN A 235 6.95 -3.11 0.87
C ASN A 235 7.61 -1.91 1.53
N VAL A 236 6.81 -1.13 2.25
CA VAL A 236 7.25 0.07 2.96
C VAL A 236 7.49 -0.34 4.40
N LEU A 237 8.77 -0.37 4.78
CA LEU A 237 9.19 -0.66 6.13
C LEU A 237 9.55 0.64 6.83
N LEU A 238 8.96 0.88 8.00
CA LEU A 238 9.47 1.95 8.88
C LEU A 238 10.85 1.55 9.36
N ASN A 239 11.79 2.50 9.34
CA ASN A 239 13.10 2.28 9.92
C ASN A 239 12.94 2.10 11.44
N PRO A 240 13.18 0.90 12.02
CA PRO A 240 12.99 0.68 13.45
C PRO A 240 14.05 1.42 14.30
N TYR A 241 15.03 2.07 13.67
CA TYR A 241 16.14 2.75 14.32
C TYR A 241 16.02 4.28 14.34
N GLU A 242 14.98 4.86 13.73
CA GLU A 242 14.69 6.29 13.86
C GLU A 242 13.47 6.51 14.78
N PRO A 243 13.61 7.28 15.87
CA PRO A 243 12.46 7.68 16.66
C PRO A 243 11.62 8.68 15.84
N HIS A 244 10.35 8.34 15.62
CA HIS A 244 9.33 9.25 15.11
C HIS A 244 8.64 9.98 16.27
#